data_AF-A0A2V7QXM7-F1
#
_entry.id   AF-A0A2V7QXM7-F1
#
_cell.length_a   1.000
_cell.length_b   1.000
_cell.length_c   1.000
_cell.angle_alpha   90.00
_cell.angle_beta   90.00
_cell.angle_gamma   90.00
#
_symmetry.space_group_name_H-M   'P 1'
#
loop_
_entity.id
_entity.type
_entity.pdbx_description
1 polymer ?
#
loop_
_entity_poly.entity_id
_entity_poly.type
_entity_poly.pdbx_seq_one_letter_code
_entity_poly.pdbx_strand_id
1 'polypeptide(L)'
;MTDERLKDPLALGLGSLASGVAFGGACLTVAQIVASILRGDLEPNVYRQTAPDPLLAGLIAAVGVGGAVGWYRSADLDNIWQRGVIAVLAAVGAILIGFLAAPLDRFFGLLGLIVWLLLNVAFGILATRWAVRGKGEEGSGTGAA
;
A
#
# COMPACT_ATOMS: atom_id res chain seq x y z
N MET A 1 -34.93 20.01 7.13
CA MET A 1 -34.79 18.54 7.01
C MET A 1 -33.33 18.28 6.72
N THR A 2 -32.68 17.54 7.60
CA THR A 2 -31.24 17.31 7.67
C THR A 2 -30.73 16.63 6.40
N ASP A 3 -29.85 17.32 5.69
CA ASP A 3 -29.13 16.80 4.53
C ASP A 3 -28.06 15.83 5.03
N GLU A 4 -28.48 14.64 5.49
CA GLU A 4 -27.58 13.53 5.81
C GLU A 4 -26.93 13.06 4.52
N ARG A 5 -25.79 13.67 4.17
CA ARG A 5 -24.96 13.26 3.04
C ARG A 5 -24.66 11.76 3.17
N LEU A 6 -25.15 10.98 2.20
CA LEU A 6 -24.93 9.54 2.08
C LEU A 6 -23.42 9.25 1.91
N LYS A 7 -22.76 8.95 3.03
CA LYS A 7 -21.44 8.32 3.09
C LYS A 7 -21.51 6.99 2.34
N ASP A 8 -20.59 6.75 1.41
CA ASP A 8 -20.51 5.48 0.68
C ASP A 8 -19.52 4.54 1.40
N PRO A 9 -20.01 3.57 2.21
CA PRO A 9 -19.15 2.68 2.97
C PRO A 9 -18.35 1.72 2.09
N LEU A 10 -18.82 1.43 0.86
CA LEU A 10 -18.11 0.53 -0.06
C LEU A 10 -16.93 1.25 -0.69
N ALA A 11 -17.10 2.49 -1.15
CA ALA A 11 -16.00 3.29 -1.67
C ALA A 11 -14.91 3.52 -0.62
N LEU A 12 -15.31 3.75 0.64
CA LEU A 12 -14.40 3.96 1.76
C LEU A 12 -13.68 2.66 2.16
N GLY A 13 -14.39 1.54 2.24
CA GLY A 13 -13.81 0.23 2.56
C GLY A 13 -12.89 -0.31 1.46
N LEU A 14 -13.33 -0.29 0.20
CA LEU A 14 -12.54 -0.81 -0.91
C LEU A 14 -11.38 0.12 -1.26
N GLY A 15 -11.57 1.44 -1.18
CA GLY A 15 -10.49 2.41 -1.37
C GLY A 15 -9.42 2.35 -0.27
N SER A 16 -9.82 2.17 1.00
CA SER A 16 -8.87 1.98 2.10
C SER A 16 -8.07 0.68 1.95
N LEU A 17 -8.74 -0.43 1.64
CA LEU A 17 -8.11 -1.71 1.32
C LEU A 17 -7.11 -1.57 0.17
N ALA A 18 -7.56 -1.08 -0.99
CA ALA A 18 -6.73 -0.96 -2.18
C ALA A 18 -5.51 -0.03 -1.95
N SER A 19 -5.68 1.04 -1.17
CA SER A 19 -4.56 1.92 -0.82
C SER A 19 -3.53 1.21 0.07
N GLY A 20 -3.98 0.44 1.07
CA GLY A 20 -3.07 -0.32 1.92
C GLY A 20 -2.31 -1.41 1.16
N VAL A 21 -3.00 -2.16 0.30
CA VAL A 21 -2.38 -3.15 -0.59
C VAL A 21 -1.29 -2.51 -1.47
N ALA A 22 -1.60 -1.37 -2.09
CA ALA A 22 -0.71 -0.71 -3.02
C ALA A 22 0.54 -0.11 -2.33
N PHE A 23 0.36 0.59 -1.20
CA PHE A 23 1.49 1.16 -0.47
C PHE A 23 2.35 0.10 0.22
N GLY A 24 1.75 -0.94 0.79
CA GLY A 24 2.51 -2.07 1.34
C GLY A 24 3.27 -2.83 0.24
N GLY A 25 2.64 -3.06 -0.92
CA GLY A 25 3.29 -3.66 -2.08
C GLY A 25 4.46 -2.82 -2.62
N ALA A 26 4.33 -1.49 -2.61
CA ALA A 26 5.41 -0.56 -2.93
C ALA A 26 6.60 -0.73 -1.97
N CYS A 27 6.36 -0.82 -0.66
CA CYS A 27 7.44 -1.06 0.32
C CYS A 27 8.19 -2.36 0.05
N LEU A 28 7.48 -3.45 -0.27
CA LEU A 28 8.13 -4.73 -0.59
C LEU A 28 8.91 -4.64 -1.92
N THR A 29 8.41 -3.89 -2.90
CA THR A 29 9.09 -3.67 -4.18
C THR A 29 10.38 -2.87 -3.99
N VAL A 30 10.39 -1.85 -3.13
CA VAL A 30 11.61 -1.10 -2.79
C VAL A 30 12.65 -2.02 -2.16
N ALA A 31 12.25 -2.89 -1.24
CA ALA A 31 13.17 -3.85 -0.64
C ALA A 31 13.77 -4.83 -1.65
N GLN A 32 12.99 -5.25 -2.65
CA GLN A 32 13.49 -6.07 -3.75
C GLN A 32 14.48 -5.31 -4.63
N ILE A 33 14.22 -4.03 -4.95
CA ILE A 33 15.17 -3.17 -5.68
C ILE A 33 16.50 -3.09 -4.93
N VAL A 34 16.46 -2.81 -3.63
CA VAL A 34 17.67 -2.75 -2.79
C VAL A 34 18.40 -4.09 -2.77
N ALA A 35 17.67 -5.19 -2.64
CA ALA A 35 18.26 -6.53 -2.68
C ALA A 35 18.92 -6.84 -4.04
N SER A 36 18.29 -6.45 -5.16
CA SER A 36 18.84 -6.64 -6.50
C SER A 36 20.12 -5.81 -6.72
N ILE A 37 20.17 -4.58 -6.20
CA ILE A 37 21.38 -3.74 -6.26
C ILE A 37 22.51 -4.35 -5.43
N LEU A 38 22.25 -4.70 -4.16
CA LEU A 38 23.28 -5.30 -3.30
C LEU A 38 23.81 -6.64 -3.84
N ARG A 39 22.96 -7.45 -4.50
CA ARG A 39 23.39 -8.69 -5.16
C ARG A 39 24.28 -8.44 -6.38
N GLY A 40 24.13 -7.29 -7.04
CA GLY A 40 25.00 -6.89 -8.15
C GLY A 40 26.38 -6.40 -7.68
N ASP A 41 26.45 -5.76 -6.52
CA ASP A 41 27.69 -5.12 -6.02
C ASP A 41 28.51 -5.98 -5.05
N LEU A 42 27.92 -7.00 -4.39
CA LEU A 42 28.61 -7.81 -3.36
C LEU A 42 28.89 -9.25 -3.81
N GLU A 43 30.09 -9.75 -3.49
CA GLU A 43 30.41 -11.18 -3.62
C GLU A 43 29.41 -12.04 -2.79
N PRO A 44 28.91 -13.17 -3.32
CA PRO A 44 27.83 -13.95 -2.70
C PRO A 44 28.09 -14.39 -1.25
N ASN A 45 29.36 -14.58 -0.88
CA ASN A 45 29.77 -14.97 0.47
C ASN A 45 29.71 -13.82 1.49
N VAL A 46 29.90 -12.57 1.05
CA VAL A 46 29.86 -11.38 1.93
C VAL A 46 28.41 -10.93 2.13
N TYR A 47 27.57 -11.02 1.10
CA TYR A 47 26.14 -10.69 1.17
C TYR A 47 25.40 -11.49 2.26
N ARG A 48 25.75 -12.78 2.45
CA ARG A 48 25.11 -13.66 3.44
C ARG A 48 25.62 -13.43 4.88
N GLN A 49 26.78 -12.80 5.07
CA GLN A 49 27.40 -12.62 6.39
C GLN A 49 27.22 -11.21 6.98
N THR A 50 27.00 -10.17 6.16
CA THR A 50 27.12 -8.78 6.62
C THR A 50 25.83 -7.95 6.54
N ALA A 51 24.85 -8.34 5.72
CA ALA A 51 23.65 -7.53 5.52
C ALA A 51 22.46 -8.03 6.37
N PRO A 52 21.79 -7.18 7.17
CA PRO A 52 20.42 -7.47 7.62
C PRO A 52 19.56 -7.72 6.38
N ASP A 53 18.86 -8.86 6.33
CA ASP A 53 18.16 -9.30 5.12
C ASP A 53 17.15 -8.24 4.65
N PRO A 54 17.45 -7.48 3.58
CA PRO A 54 16.63 -6.36 3.17
C PRO A 54 15.21 -6.81 2.77
N LEU A 55 15.06 -8.08 2.36
CA LEU A 55 13.77 -8.67 2.03
C LEU A 55 12.92 -8.91 3.28
N LEU A 56 13.53 -9.35 4.38
CA LEU A 56 12.83 -9.52 5.66
C LEU A 56 12.38 -8.17 6.21
N ALA A 57 13.27 -7.17 6.20
CA ALA A 57 12.94 -5.81 6.61
C ALA A 57 11.82 -5.22 5.72
N GLY A 58 11.90 -5.43 4.41
CA GLY A 58 10.88 -5.06 3.44
C GLY A 58 9.54 -5.73 3.67
N LEU A 59 9.53 -7.01 4.03
CA LEU A 59 8.32 -7.77 4.33
C LEU A 59 7.62 -7.22 5.58
N ILE A 60 8.38 -6.98 6.65
CA ILE A 60 7.85 -6.38 7.89
C ILE A 60 7.29 -4.99 7.59
N ALA A 61 8.03 -4.17 6.83
CA ALA A 61 7.57 -2.85 6.42
C ALA A 61 6.30 -2.92 5.57
N ALA A 62 6.21 -3.85 4.61
CA ALA A 62 5.04 -4.02 3.75
C ALA A 62 3.78 -4.41 4.54
N VAL A 63 3.92 -5.35 5.48
CA VAL A 63 2.83 -5.74 6.38
C VAL A 63 2.39 -4.58 7.26
N GLY A 64 3.36 -3.90 7.89
CA GLY A 64 3.11 -2.77 8.77
C GLY A 64 2.43 -1.62 8.04
N VAL A 65 2.98 -1.18 6.91
CA VAL A 65 2.45 -0.08 6.10
C VAL A 65 1.10 -0.45 5.50
N GLY A 66 0.96 -1.65 4.92
CA GLY A 66 -0.30 -2.09 4.32
C GLY A 66 -1.43 -2.14 5.33
N GLY A 67 -1.19 -2.75 6.50
CA GLY A 67 -2.15 -2.81 7.58
C GLY A 67 -2.46 -1.45 8.19
N ALA A 68 -1.43 -0.64 8.47
CA ALA A 68 -1.60 0.69 9.07
C ALA A 68 -2.35 1.65 8.14
N VAL A 69 -2.04 1.65 6.84
CA VAL A 69 -2.75 2.48 5.87
C VAL A 69 -4.20 2.03 5.69
N GLY A 70 -4.45 0.71 5.58
CA GLY A 70 -5.80 0.17 5.52
C GLY A 70 -6.63 0.52 6.76
N TRP A 71 -6.03 0.46 7.94
CA TRP A 71 -6.66 0.85 9.21
C TRP A 71 -6.92 2.35 9.32
N TYR A 72 -5.93 3.19 8.99
CA TYR A 72 -6.04 4.65 9.10
C TYR A 72 -7.08 5.19 8.11
N ARG A 73 -7.15 4.64 6.90
CA ARG A 73 -8.09 5.08 5.87
C ARG A 73 -9.51 4.59 6.09
N SER A 74 -9.68 3.48 6.79
CA SER A 74 -10.99 2.98 7.22
C SER A 74 -11.46 3.57 8.55
N ALA A 75 -10.76 4.58 9.10
CA ALA A 75 -11.07 5.15 10.41
C ALA A 75 -12.50 5.67 10.55
N ASP A 76 -13.09 6.14 9.45
CA ASP A 76 -14.45 6.65 9.45
C ASP A 76 -15.49 5.52 9.41
N LEU A 77 -15.13 4.24 9.24
CA LEU A 77 -16.12 3.17 9.38
C LEU A 77 -16.49 2.99 10.85
N ASP A 78 -17.80 3.01 11.14
CA ASP A 78 -18.32 2.91 12.51
C ASP A 78 -18.08 1.53 13.13
N ASN A 79 -17.84 0.50 12.30
CA ASN A 79 -17.60 -0.87 12.74
C ASN A 79 -16.10 -1.20 12.82
N ILE A 80 -15.60 -1.37 14.05
CA ILE A 80 -14.19 -1.71 14.31
C ILE A 80 -13.77 -3.09 13.78
N TRP A 81 -14.69 -4.05 13.71
CA TRP A 81 -14.42 -5.37 13.12
C TRP A 81 -14.15 -5.26 11.62
N GLN A 82 -14.94 -4.46 10.90
CA GLN A 82 -14.71 -4.21 9.47
C GLN A 82 -13.35 -3.55 9.23
N ARG A 83 -12.95 -2.60 10.08
CA ARG A 83 -11.63 -1.96 10.03
C ARG A 83 -10.50 -2.97 10.26
N GLY A 84 -10.67 -3.89 11.20
CA GLY A 84 -9.73 -4.98 11.45
C GLY A 84 -9.56 -5.89 10.24
N VAL A 85 -10.67 -6.32 9.63
CA VAL A 85 -10.64 -7.15 8.41
C VAL A 85 -9.96 -6.41 7.26
N ILE A 86 -10.25 -5.12 7.05
CA ILE A 86 -9.60 -4.30 6.01
C ILE A 86 -8.09 -4.22 6.24
N ALA A 87 -7.65 -3.99 7.47
CA ALA A 87 -6.22 -3.91 7.79
C ALA A 87 -5.49 -5.24 7.52
N VAL A 88 -6.08 -6.37 7.92
CA VAL A 88 -5.49 -7.70 7.68
C VAL A 88 -5.47 -8.01 6.18
N LEU A 89 -6.57 -7.79 5.46
CA LEU A 89 -6.64 -8.00 4.02
C LEU A 89 -5.68 -7.08 3.26
N ALA A 90 -5.47 -5.84 3.74
CA ALA A 90 -4.52 -4.91 3.15
C ALA A 90 -3.07 -5.40 3.33
N ALA A 91 -2.73 -5.90 4.52
CA ALA A 91 -1.41 -6.48 4.78
C ALA A 91 -1.15 -7.74 3.92
N VAL A 92 -2.14 -8.65 3.83
CA VAL A 92 -2.03 -9.85 2.99
C VAL A 92 -1.94 -9.49 1.52
N GLY A 93 -2.78 -8.57 1.04
CA GLY A 93 -2.74 -8.12 -0.35
C GLY A 93 -1.42 -7.40 -0.68
N ALA A 94 -0.86 -6.62 0.25
CA ALA A 94 0.46 -6.00 0.09
C ALA A 94 1.56 -7.04 -0.13
N ILE A 95 1.53 -8.15 0.62
CA ILE A 95 2.45 -9.27 0.40
C ILE A 95 2.24 -9.84 -1.01
N LEU A 96 1.01 -10.17 -1.39
CA LEU A 96 0.71 -10.79 -2.70
C LEU A 96 1.18 -9.90 -3.88
N ILE A 97 0.88 -8.61 -3.82
CA ILE A 97 1.27 -7.63 -4.85
C ILE A 97 2.78 -7.38 -4.86
N GLY A 98 3.41 -7.34 -3.69
CA GLY A 98 4.86 -7.21 -3.61
C GLY A 98 5.60 -8.47 -4.09
N PHE A 99 5.05 -9.67 -3.91
CA PHE A 99 5.62 -10.91 -4.49
C PHE A 99 5.52 -10.95 -6.01
N LEU A 100 4.53 -10.27 -6.61
CA LEU A 100 4.43 -10.11 -8.06
C LEU A 100 5.63 -9.37 -8.66
N ALA A 101 6.41 -8.64 -7.86
CA ALA A 101 7.63 -7.99 -8.33
C ALA A 101 8.76 -8.99 -8.66
N ALA A 102 8.77 -10.18 -8.06
CA ALA A 102 9.77 -11.22 -8.33
C ALA A 102 9.75 -11.75 -9.79
N PRO A 103 8.60 -12.11 -10.40
CA PRO A 103 8.56 -12.45 -11.82
C PRO A 103 8.89 -11.25 -12.71
N LEU A 104 8.49 -10.03 -12.34
CA LEU A 104 8.85 -8.82 -13.09
C LEU A 104 10.36 -8.59 -13.14
N ASP A 105 11.07 -8.78 -12.03
CA ASP A 105 12.54 -8.74 -11.98
C ASP A 105 13.17 -9.81 -12.91
N ARG A 106 12.60 -11.03 -12.93
CA ARG A 106 13.10 -12.11 -13.79
C ARG A 106 12.98 -11.80 -15.28
N PHE A 107 11.93 -11.11 -15.71
CA PHE A 107 11.67 -10.84 -17.14
C PHE A 107 12.20 -9.48 -17.62
N PHE A 108 12.13 -8.45 -16.78
CA PHE A 108 12.43 -7.06 -17.14
C PHE A 108 13.55 -6.44 -16.30
N GLY A 109 14.11 -7.18 -15.34
CA GLY A 109 15.17 -6.71 -14.45
C GLY A 109 14.76 -5.50 -13.61
N LEU A 110 15.75 -4.69 -13.27
CA LEU A 110 15.60 -3.49 -12.44
C LEU A 110 14.58 -2.48 -13.01
N LEU A 111 14.53 -2.32 -14.34
CA LEU A 111 13.57 -1.43 -14.99
C LEU A 111 12.12 -1.89 -14.75
N GLY A 112 11.88 -3.20 -14.78
CA GLY A 112 10.57 -3.78 -14.45
C GLY A 112 10.15 -3.46 -13.01
N LEU A 113 11.08 -3.55 -12.07
CA LEU A 113 10.83 -3.22 -10.66
C LEU A 113 10.50 -1.74 -10.46
N ILE A 114 11.20 -0.83 -11.15
CA ILE A 114 10.93 0.61 -11.06
C ILE A 114 9.53 0.94 -11.60
N VAL A 115 9.17 0.39 -12.77
CA VAL A 115 7.82 0.59 -13.33
C VAL A 115 6.76 0.01 -12.39
N TRP A 116 6.98 -1.18 -11.83
CA TRP A 116 6.06 -1.79 -10.88
C TRP A 116 5.88 -0.96 -9.60
N LEU A 117 6.97 -0.39 -9.08
CA LEU A 117 6.93 0.52 -7.94
C LEU A 117 6.07 1.75 -8.25
N LEU A 118 6.30 2.38 -9.40
CA LEU A 118 5.53 3.56 -9.82
C LEU A 118 4.04 3.24 -10.00
N LEU A 119 3.71 2.08 -10.56
CA LEU A 119 2.34 1.62 -10.68
C LEU A 119 1.69 1.43 -9.31
N ASN A 120 2.37 0.78 -8.36
CA ASN A 120 1.86 0.63 -6.99
C ASN A 120 1.60 1.98 -6.32
N VAL A 121 2.52 2.94 -6.45
CA VAL A 121 2.33 4.29 -5.91
C VAL A 121 1.14 4.98 -6.56
N ALA A 122 1.02 4.92 -7.89
CA ALA A 122 -0.09 5.52 -8.63
C ALA A 122 -1.44 4.90 -8.23
N PHE A 123 -1.53 3.57 -8.14
CA PHE A 123 -2.72 2.88 -7.66
C PHE A 123 -3.06 3.25 -6.22
N GLY A 124 -2.07 3.36 -5.34
CA GLY A 124 -2.27 3.81 -3.96
C GLY A 124 -2.85 5.21 -3.89
N ILE A 125 -2.37 6.15 -4.72
CA ILE A 125 -2.89 7.52 -4.81
C ILE A 125 -4.32 7.53 -5.37
N LEU A 126 -4.61 6.75 -6.42
CA LEU A 126 -5.96 6.68 -6.99
C LEU A 126 -6.97 6.09 -5.99
N ALA A 127 -6.60 5.00 -5.33
CA ALA A 127 -7.41 4.37 -4.29
C ALA A 127 -7.62 5.31 -3.08
N THR A 128 -6.60 6.07 -2.72
CA THR A 128 -6.69 7.15 -1.73
C THR A 128 -7.76 8.16 -2.11
N ARG A 129 -7.66 8.71 -3.32
CA ARG A 129 -8.59 9.74 -3.81
C ARG A 129 -10.01 9.20 -3.89
N TRP A 130 -10.17 7.94 -4.25
CA TRP A 130 -11.46 7.28 -4.28
C TRP A 130 -12.05 7.10 -2.87
N ALA A 131 -11.24 6.65 -1.90
CA ALA A 131 -11.66 6.55 -0.49
C ALA A 131 -12.10 7.90 0.08
N VAL A 132 -11.36 8.97 -0.21
CA VAL A 132 -11.68 10.33 0.25
C VAL A 132 -12.97 10.84 -0.39
N ARG A 133 -13.20 10.59 -1.68
CA ARG A 133 -14.47 10.94 -2.34
C ARG A 133 -15.66 10.19 -1.72
N GLY A 134 -15.47 8.96 -1.25
CA GLY A 134 -16.49 8.19 -0.54
C GLY A 134 -16.91 8.76 0.81
N LYS A 135 -16.12 9.70 1.39
CA LYS A 135 -16.44 10.39 2.65
C LYS A 135 -17.55 11.45 2.49
N GLY A 136 -17.84 11.89 1.26
CA GLY A 136 -18.67 13.07 1.00
C GLY A 136 -17.90 14.36 1.28
N GLU A 137 -18.21 15.47 0.59
CA GLU A 137 -17.51 16.73 0.86
C GLU A 137 -17.90 17.23 2.26
N GLU A 138 -16.92 17.46 3.13
CA GLU A 138 -17.09 18.37 4.26
C GLU A 138 -17.53 19.71 3.69
N GLY A 139 -18.66 20.22 4.17
CA GLY A 139 -19.27 21.44 3.65
C GLY A 139 -18.23 22.53 3.45
N SER A 140 -18.03 22.90 2.18
CA SER A 140 -17.55 24.23 1.84
C SER A 140 -18.61 25.20 2.37
N GLY A 141 -18.43 25.59 3.63
CA GLY A 141 -19.04 26.77 4.21
C GLY A 141 -18.51 27.95 3.42
N THR A 142 -19.12 28.22 2.27
CA THR A 142 -19.04 29.52 1.63
C THR A 142 -19.62 30.50 2.65
N GLY A 143 -18.73 31.15 3.40
CA GLY A 143 -19.03 32.44 4.00
C GLY A 143 -19.36 33.39 2.86
N ALA A 144 -20.65 33.56 2.60
CA ALA A 144 -21.22 34.75 1.98
C ALA A 144 -22.35 35.13 2.94
N ALA A 145 -22.05 36.03 3.89
CA ALA A 145 -22.25 37.47 3.76
C ALA A 145 -23.74 37.81 3.87
#